data_AF-A0A1B6IQW0-F1
#
_entry.id   AF-A0A1B6IQW0-F1
#
_cell.length_a   1.000
_cell.length_b   1.000
_cell.length_c   1.000
_cell.angle_alpha   90.00
_cell.angle_beta   90.00
_cell.angle_gamma   90.00
#
_symmetry.space_group_name_H-M   'P 1'
#
loop_
_entity.id
_entity.type
_entity.pdbx_description
1 polymer ?
#
loop_
_entity_poly.entity_id
_entity_poly.type
_entity_poly.pdbx_seq_one_letter_code
_entity_poly.pdbx_strand_id
1 'polypeptide(L)'
;TFGDTTHTLVDRSQYKGVFLPGFRPATTEDPLIKRLPPGKLDFIDHVVGNQPDYSMESVADWYEKNLLFHRFWSVDDTQLHTEYSALRSIVMTNWDETVKIPINEPAQGKKKSQIAEYVDYYGGAGVQHIAINTQDIIGSIINLKARGQEFLQVPDTYYDALRAKLKADKINIIEDLDILQELKILIDYDENGYLLQIFTKNMQDRPTLFLEVIQRHNHNGFGAGNFKALFEAIEAEQAQRGNL
;
A
#
# COMPACT_ATOMS: atom_id res chain seq x y z
N THR A 1 0.70 3.06 19.98
CA THR A 1 0.19 3.01 18.60
C THR A 1 0.32 4.43 18.04
N PHE A 2 -0.30 4.75 16.90
CA PHE A 2 -0.16 6.05 16.27
C PHE A 2 -1.47 6.84 16.19
N GLY A 3 -1.39 8.13 16.56
CA GLY A 3 -2.51 9.07 16.54
C GLY A 3 -3.70 8.59 17.37
N ASP A 4 -4.90 8.82 16.85
CA ASP A 4 -6.16 8.35 17.44
C ASP A 4 -6.54 6.91 17.01
N THR A 5 -5.63 6.21 16.31
CA THR A 5 -5.86 4.86 15.81
C THR A 5 -5.85 3.86 16.96
N THR A 6 -6.86 3.00 17.05
CA THR A 6 -6.94 1.95 18.08
C THR A 6 -6.85 0.55 17.47
N HIS A 7 -6.38 -0.41 18.27
CA HIS A 7 -6.37 -1.83 17.93
C HIS A 7 -7.42 -2.54 18.77
N THR A 8 -8.34 -3.27 18.12
CA THR A 8 -9.31 -4.12 18.81
C THR A 8 -8.88 -5.58 18.66
N LEU A 9 -8.61 -6.25 19.79
CA LEU A 9 -8.27 -7.66 19.81
C LEU A 9 -9.55 -8.50 19.75
N VAL A 10 -9.63 -9.41 18.79
CA VAL A 10 -10.82 -10.24 18.56
C VAL A 10 -10.43 -11.71 18.61
N ASP A 11 -10.92 -12.42 19.63
CA ASP A 11 -10.82 -13.88 19.71
C ASP A 11 -12.12 -14.53 19.17
N ARG A 12 -12.01 -15.27 18.06
CA ARG A 12 -13.12 -16.01 17.44
C ARG A 12 -13.03 -17.53 17.65
N SER A 13 -12.11 -18.02 18.47
CA SER A 13 -11.86 -19.47 18.63
C SER A 13 -13.12 -20.28 19.03
N GLN A 14 -14.04 -19.66 19.78
CA GLN A 14 -15.31 -20.25 20.19
C GLN A 14 -16.54 -19.63 19.50
N TYR A 15 -16.35 -18.75 18.51
CA TYR A 15 -17.44 -18.01 17.87
C TYR A 15 -17.61 -18.40 16.40
N LYS A 16 -18.78 -18.91 16.05
CA LYS A 16 -19.14 -19.39 14.69
C LYS A 16 -20.09 -18.46 13.92
N GLY A 17 -20.44 -17.30 14.50
CA GLY A 17 -21.28 -16.33 13.81
C GLY A 17 -20.56 -15.68 12.63
N VAL A 18 -21.32 -15.12 11.69
CA VAL A 18 -20.78 -14.60 10.43
C VAL A 18 -19.88 -13.36 10.61
N PHE A 19 -20.17 -12.51 11.59
CA PHE A 19 -19.42 -11.29 11.87
C PHE A 19 -19.08 -11.16 13.37
N LEU A 20 -19.83 -10.38 14.14
CA LEU A 20 -19.65 -10.16 15.58
C LEU A 20 -21.01 -10.12 16.32
N PRO A 21 -21.05 -10.42 17.63
CA PRO A 21 -22.25 -10.23 18.46
C PRO A 21 -22.81 -8.80 18.38
N GLY A 22 -24.14 -8.66 18.42
CA GLY A 22 -24.82 -7.37 18.31
C GLY A 22 -25.08 -6.87 16.89
N PHE A 23 -24.48 -7.51 15.88
CA PHE A 23 -24.76 -7.26 14.47
C PHE A 23 -25.78 -8.27 13.93
N ARG A 24 -26.53 -7.85 12.91
CA ARG A 24 -27.49 -8.69 12.17
C ARG A 24 -27.22 -8.60 10.67
N PRO A 25 -27.57 -9.63 9.87
CA PRO A 25 -27.49 -9.55 8.42
C PRO A 25 -28.22 -8.31 7.89
N ALA A 26 -27.64 -7.69 6.86
CA ALA A 26 -28.32 -6.62 6.15
C ALA A 26 -29.62 -7.15 5.54
N THR A 27 -30.72 -6.42 5.73
CA THR A 27 -32.04 -6.83 5.21
C THR A 27 -32.29 -6.35 3.79
N THR A 28 -31.43 -5.46 3.28
CA THR A 28 -31.52 -4.88 1.95
C THR A 28 -30.26 -5.24 1.16
N GLU A 29 -30.45 -5.94 0.05
CA GLU A 29 -29.39 -6.14 -0.94
C GLU A 29 -29.53 -5.08 -2.04
N ASP A 30 -28.45 -4.34 -2.32
CA ASP A 30 -28.41 -3.45 -3.47
C ASP A 30 -28.39 -4.29 -4.77
N PRO A 31 -29.43 -4.22 -5.63
CA PRO A 31 -29.49 -5.00 -6.87
C PRO A 31 -28.38 -4.63 -7.86
N LEU A 32 -27.78 -3.45 -7.75
CA LEU A 32 -26.68 -3.03 -8.61
C LEU A 32 -25.44 -3.89 -8.39
N ILE A 33 -25.17 -4.32 -7.16
CA ILE A 33 -23.98 -5.14 -6.83
C ILE A 33 -23.96 -6.44 -7.64
N LYS A 34 -25.12 -7.04 -7.91
CA LYS A 34 -25.27 -8.27 -8.72
C LYS A 34 -24.97 -8.06 -10.21
N ARG A 35 -24.99 -6.81 -10.68
CA ARG A 35 -24.76 -6.44 -12.08
C ARG A 35 -23.33 -5.94 -12.33
N LEU A 36 -22.60 -5.59 -11.28
CA LEU A 36 -21.23 -5.08 -11.39
C LEU A 36 -20.21 -6.24 -11.41
N PRO A 37 -19.13 -6.15 -12.21
CA PRO A 37 -18.13 -7.21 -12.31
C PRO A 37 -17.39 -7.39 -10.97
N PRO A 38 -17.11 -8.61 -10.47
CA PRO A 38 -16.56 -8.79 -9.12
C PRO A 38 -15.18 -8.14 -8.95
N GLY A 39 -14.92 -7.52 -7.79
CA GLY A 39 -13.64 -6.85 -7.54
C GLY A 39 -12.43 -7.79 -7.45
N LYS A 40 -12.65 -9.09 -7.18
CA LYS A 40 -11.61 -10.13 -7.05
C LYS A 40 -10.54 -9.82 -5.98
N LEU A 41 -10.98 -9.21 -4.88
CA LEU A 41 -10.14 -8.90 -3.72
C LEU A 41 -10.37 -9.93 -2.62
N ASP A 42 -9.31 -10.33 -1.92
CA ASP A 42 -9.33 -11.45 -0.98
C ASP A 42 -9.23 -11.00 0.48
N PHE A 43 -8.05 -10.55 0.92
CA PHE A 43 -7.77 -10.20 2.31
C PHE A 43 -6.86 -8.97 2.41
N ILE A 44 -6.79 -8.34 3.58
CA ILE A 44 -5.87 -7.22 3.83
C ILE A 44 -4.45 -7.77 3.93
N ASP A 45 -3.57 -7.32 3.03
CA ASP A 45 -2.16 -7.72 2.99
C ASP A 45 -1.34 -6.98 4.05
N HIS A 46 -1.49 -5.66 4.12
CA HIS A 46 -0.83 -4.80 5.09
C HIS A 46 -1.55 -3.45 5.25
N VAL A 47 -1.25 -2.73 6.34
CA VAL A 47 -1.82 -1.40 6.63
C VAL A 47 -0.70 -0.44 7.01
N VAL A 48 -0.61 0.70 6.32
CA VAL A 48 0.48 1.66 6.48
C VAL A 48 0.07 2.85 7.33
N GLY A 49 0.88 3.16 8.34
CA GLY A 49 0.68 4.29 9.24
C GLY A 49 1.70 5.39 9.02
N ASN A 50 1.25 6.58 8.64
CA ASN A 50 2.10 7.77 8.54
C ASN A 50 2.20 8.49 9.89
N GLN A 51 3.42 8.95 10.20
CA GLN A 51 3.77 9.61 11.45
C GLN A 51 4.28 11.04 11.20
N PRO A 52 4.12 11.96 12.17
CA PRO A 52 4.89 13.19 12.23
C PRO A 52 6.40 12.93 12.23
N ASP A 53 7.17 13.99 12.00
CA ASP A 53 8.63 13.93 12.02
C ASP A 53 9.16 13.36 13.36
N TYR A 54 10.23 12.57 13.27
CA TYR A 54 10.89 11.86 14.39
C TYR A 54 9.98 10.98 15.26
N SER A 55 8.85 10.50 14.73
CA SER A 55 7.89 9.70 15.50
C SER A 55 7.88 8.21 15.12
N MET A 56 8.47 7.82 13.98
CA MET A 56 8.46 6.43 13.48
C MET A 56 9.02 5.43 14.50
N GLU A 57 10.21 5.71 15.04
CA GLU A 57 10.89 4.83 16.00
C GLU A 57 10.04 4.62 17.27
N SER A 58 9.47 5.69 17.82
CA SER A 58 8.63 5.59 19.03
C SER A 58 7.39 4.71 18.82
N VAL A 59 6.84 4.72 17.60
CA VAL A 59 5.68 3.91 17.23
C VAL A 59 6.08 2.47 16.97
N ALA A 60 7.20 2.23 16.28
CA ALA A 60 7.77 0.90 16.08
C ALA A 60 8.05 0.22 17.43
N ASP A 61 8.71 0.92 18.35
CA ASP A 61 8.96 0.51 19.73
C ASP A 61 7.68 0.13 20.47
N TRP A 62 6.57 0.85 20.22
CA TRP A 62 5.30 0.51 20.84
C TRP A 62 4.79 -0.86 20.40
N TYR A 63 4.93 -1.22 19.13
CA TYR A 63 4.55 -2.55 18.63
C TYR A 63 5.46 -3.64 19.20
N GLU A 64 6.78 -3.42 19.25
CA GLU A 64 7.73 -4.37 19.85
C GLU A 64 7.42 -4.62 21.33
N LYS A 65 7.32 -3.55 22.13
CA LYS A 65 7.21 -3.64 23.58
C LYS A 65 5.86 -4.18 24.05
N ASN A 66 4.77 -3.80 23.37
CA ASN A 66 3.42 -4.07 23.87
C ASN A 66 2.74 -5.26 23.18
N LEU A 67 3.08 -5.52 21.90
CA LEU A 67 2.46 -6.59 21.12
C LEU A 67 3.45 -7.70 20.74
N LEU A 68 4.72 -7.57 21.13
CA LEU A 68 5.80 -8.52 20.81
C LEU A 68 5.98 -8.72 19.31
N PHE A 69 5.75 -7.66 18.54
CA PHE A 69 6.09 -7.63 17.12
C PHE A 69 7.60 -7.49 16.95
N HIS A 70 8.11 -7.84 15.78
CA HIS A 70 9.51 -7.60 15.39
C HIS A 70 9.60 -6.71 14.16
N ARG A 71 10.75 -6.03 14.00
CA ARG A 71 11.09 -5.29 12.79
C ARG A 71 11.36 -6.30 11.67
N PHE A 72 10.51 -6.29 10.66
CA PHE A 72 10.60 -7.17 9.50
C PHE A 72 11.54 -6.59 8.43
N TRP A 73 11.41 -5.29 8.20
CA TRP A 73 12.12 -4.58 7.15
C TRP A 73 12.24 -3.10 7.51
N SER A 74 13.28 -2.44 7.04
CA SER A 74 13.49 -1.00 7.26
C SER A 74 14.23 -0.39 6.09
N VAL A 75 13.86 0.84 5.77
CA VAL A 75 14.53 1.67 4.76
C VAL A 75 14.67 3.09 5.25
N ASP A 76 15.82 3.66 4.91
CA ASP A 76 16.14 5.04 5.20
C ASP A 76 16.02 5.91 3.93
N ASP A 77 16.26 7.20 4.12
CA ASP A 77 16.20 8.22 3.08
C ASP A 77 17.33 8.12 2.05
N THR A 78 18.37 7.31 2.29
CA THR A 78 19.38 7.01 1.27
C THR A 78 18.88 6.00 0.24
N GLN A 79 17.88 5.21 0.62
CA GLN A 79 17.25 4.21 -0.24
C GLN A 79 15.92 4.71 -0.81
N LEU A 80 15.15 5.47 -0.02
CA LEU A 80 13.85 5.99 -0.41
C LEU A 80 13.83 7.51 -0.56
N HIS A 81 14.27 7.96 -1.72
CA HIS A 81 14.19 9.36 -2.11
C HIS A 81 13.90 9.54 -3.62
N THR A 82 13.21 10.63 -3.95
CA THR A 82 13.16 11.18 -5.31
C THR A 82 14.27 12.23 -5.46
N GLU A 83 14.24 13.00 -6.54
CA GLU A 83 15.08 14.19 -6.65
C GLU A 83 14.70 15.29 -5.63
N TYR A 84 13.46 15.25 -5.13
CA TYR A 84 12.84 16.34 -4.38
C TYR A 84 12.49 15.98 -2.94
N SER A 85 12.05 14.76 -2.66
CA SER A 85 11.52 14.36 -1.36
C SER A 85 12.03 12.98 -0.93
N ALA A 86 11.91 12.66 0.36
CA ALA A 86 12.33 11.39 0.94
C ALA A 86 11.41 10.98 2.11
N LEU A 87 11.52 9.72 2.53
CA LEU A 87 10.94 9.23 3.79
C LEU A 87 11.79 8.10 4.39
N ARG A 88 11.47 7.76 5.64
CA ARG A 88 11.96 6.54 6.30
C ARG A 88 10.77 5.65 6.62
N SER A 89 11.00 4.34 6.60
CA SER A 89 9.96 3.35 6.88
C SER A 89 10.50 2.18 7.68
N ILE A 90 9.74 1.76 8.70
CA ILE A 90 9.96 0.52 9.45
C ILE A 90 8.70 -0.32 9.32
N VAL A 91 8.85 -1.57 8.91
CA VAL A 91 7.75 -2.54 8.89
C VAL A 91 7.78 -3.36 10.16
N MET A 92 6.72 -3.25 10.94
CA MET A 92 6.48 -4.11 12.11
C MET A 92 5.62 -5.29 11.71
N THR A 93 5.93 -6.47 12.24
CA THR A 93 5.12 -7.66 12.00
C THR A 93 4.98 -8.53 13.25
N ASN A 94 3.89 -9.29 13.34
CA ASN A 94 3.77 -10.33 14.38
C ASN A 94 4.73 -11.49 14.11
N TRP A 95 4.91 -12.35 15.11
CA TRP A 95 5.82 -13.51 15.05
C TRP A 95 5.66 -14.39 13.80
N ASP A 96 4.43 -14.73 13.43
CA ASP A 96 4.13 -15.58 12.26
C ASP A 96 4.12 -14.80 10.93
N GLU A 97 4.41 -13.51 10.97
CA GLU A 97 4.52 -12.60 9.82
C GLU A 97 3.23 -12.45 8.99
N THR A 98 2.08 -12.67 9.62
CA THR A 98 0.74 -12.59 9.00
C THR A 98 0.10 -11.21 9.10
N VAL A 99 0.55 -10.35 10.02
CA VAL A 99 0.07 -8.98 10.22
C VAL A 99 1.23 -8.03 10.03
N LYS A 100 1.19 -7.25 8.95
CA LYS A 100 2.26 -6.35 8.51
C LYS A 100 1.83 -4.90 8.62
N ILE A 101 2.59 -4.08 9.35
CA ILE A 101 2.31 -2.67 9.60
C ILE A 101 3.55 -1.82 9.27
N PRO A 102 3.68 -1.34 8.02
CA PRO A 102 4.65 -0.29 7.69
C PRO A 102 4.34 1.02 8.42
N ILE A 103 5.37 1.63 8.99
CA ILE A 103 5.32 2.88 9.75
C ILE A 103 6.26 3.85 9.06
N ASN A 104 5.73 4.93 8.52
CA ASN A 104 6.51 5.92 7.77
C ASN A 104 6.64 7.23 8.53
N GLU A 105 7.76 7.93 8.38
CA GLU A 105 7.91 9.34 8.77
C GLU A 105 8.56 10.16 7.65
N PRO A 106 8.34 11.48 7.59
CA PRO A 106 9.01 12.32 6.60
C PRO A 106 10.53 12.28 6.80
N ALA A 107 11.27 12.45 5.71
CA ALA A 107 12.71 12.70 5.73
C ALA A 107 13.06 13.98 4.97
N GLN A 108 14.27 14.50 5.21
CA GLN A 108 14.71 15.75 4.59
C GLN A 108 14.89 15.58 3.08
N GLY A 109 14.35 16.54 2.32
CA GLY A 109 14.50 16.65 0.87
C GLY A 109 14.53 18.11 0.44
N LYS A 110 14.69 18.36 -0.87
CA LYS A 110 14.58 19.72 -1.44
C LYS A 110 13.17 20.30 -1.29
N LYS A 111 12.17 19.45 -1.20
CA LYS A 111 10.75 19.75 -1.16
C LYS A 111 10.05 18.95 -0.05
N LYS A 112 8.77 19.27 0.17
CA LYS A 112 7.98 18.66 1.23
C LYS A 112 7.67 17.19 0.91
N SER A 113 8.02 16.29 1.83
CA SER A 113 7.65 14.87 1.76
C SER A 113 6.13 14.68 1.72
N GLN A 114 5.64 13.74 0.91
CA GLN A 114 4.23 13.35 0.90
C GLN A 114 3.72 12.87 2.26
N ILE A 115 4.62 12.37 3.14
CA ILE A 115 4.26 11.99 4.51
C ILE A 115 3.92 13.23 5.33
N ALA A 116 4.65 14.34 5.13
CA ALA A 116 4.31 15.62 5.74
C ALA A 116 3.04 16.23 5.13
N GLU A 117 2.76 16.05 3.82
CA GLU A 117 1.46 16.42 3.24
C GLU A 117 0.33 15.67 3.94
N TYR A 118 0.44 14.35 4.08
CA TYR A 118 -0.54 13.54 4.79
C TYR A 118 -0.80 14.09 6.20
N VAL A 119 0.25 14.30 7.00
CA VAL A 119 0.13 14.73 8.40
C VAL A 119 -0.57 16.08 8.51
N ASP A 120 -0.29 17.02 7.60
CA ASP A 120 -0.94 18.34 7.61
C ASP A 120 -2.44 18.26 7.31
N TYR A 121 -2.86 17.44 6.34
CA TYR A 121 -4.27 17.32 5.96
C TYR A 121 -5.08 16.38 6.87
N TYR A 122 -4.41 15.39 7.45
CA TYR A 122 -5.00 14.47 8.41
C TYR A 122 -5.10 15.11 9.81
N GLY A 123 -4.15 15.98 10.15
CA GLY A 123 -4.04 16.62 11.47
C GLY A 123 -3.21 15.84 12.49
N GLY A 124 -2.35 14.92 12.03
CA GLY A 124 -1.54 14.08 12.90
C GLY A 124 -1.19 12.73 12.27
N ALA A 125 -0.79 11.77 13.11
CA ALA A 125 -0.52 10.41 12.67
C ALA A 125 -1.80 9.63 12.34
N GLY A 126 -1.75 8.72 11.37
CA GLY A 126 -2.89 7.89 11.00
C GLY A 126 -2.60 6.91 9.87
N VAL A 127 -3.63 6.16 9.47
CA VAL A 127 -3.54 5.19 8.37
C VAL A 127 -3.53 5.91 7.03
N GLN A 128 -2.44 5.74 6.27
CA GLN A 128 -2.29 6.26 4.93
C GLN A 128 -2.94 5.35 3.88
N HIS A 129 -2.65 4.06 3.92
CA HIS A 129 -3.26 3.13 2.98
C HIS A 129 -3.45 1.74 3.54
N ILE A 130 -4.37 1.02 2.90
CA ILE A 130 -4.70 -0.37 3.17
C ILE A 130 -4.48 -1.13 1.87
N ALA A 131 -3.56 -2.09 1.91
CA ALA A 131 -3.29 -2.97 0.79
C ALA A 131 -4.18 -4.20 0.86
N ILE A 132 -4.80 -4.54 -0.26
CA ILE A 132 -5.74 -5.65 -0.38
C ILE A 132 -5.19 -6.64 -1.40
N ASN A 133 -5.00 -7.87 -0.96
CA ASN A 133 -4.49 -8.95 -1.76
C ASN A 133 -5.50 -9.38 -2.85
N THR A 134 -4.97 -9.84 -3.98
CA THR A 134 -5.70 -10.56 -5.02
C THR A 134 -4.84 -11.66 -5.64
N GLN A 135 -5.47 -12.72 -6.12
CA GLN A 135 -4.85 -13.76 -6.95
C GLN A 135 -4.95 -13.49 -8.47
N ASP A 136 -5.66 -12.43 -8.89
CA ASP A 136 -5.81 -12.03 -10.30
C ASP A 136 -5.90 -10.50 -10.39
N ILE A 137 -4.75 -9.83 -10.36
CA ILE A 137 -4.63 -8.39 -10.35
C ILE A 137 -5.10 -7.78 -11.68
N ILE A 138 -4.82 -8.41 -12.82
CA ILE A 138 -5.30 -7.92 -14.13
C ILE A 138 -6.84 -7.87 -14.11
N GLY A 139 -7.49 -8.98 -13.75
CA GLY A 139 -8.94 -9.03 -13.65
C GLY A 139 -9.50 -8.08 -12.60
N SER A 140 -8.82 -7.93 -11.46
CA SER A 140 -9.22 -7.00 -10.40
C SER A 140 -9.20 -5.55 -10.88
N ILE A 141 -8.10 -5.11 -11.47
CA ILE A 141 -7.93 -3.71 -11.91
C ILE A 141 -8.88 -3.38 -13.07
N ILE A 142 -9.07 -4.29 -14.02
CA ILE A 142 -10.09 -4.12 -15.08
C ILE A 142 -11.48 -3.91 -14.47
N ASN A 143 -11.86 -4.77 -13.52
CA ASN A 143 -13.19 -4.72 -12.91
C ASN A 143 -13.39 -3.49 -12.01
N LEU A 144 -12.34 -3.08 -11.28
CA LEU A 144 -12.36 -1.88 -10.45
C LEU A 144 -12.44 -0.61 -11.30
N LYS A 145 -11.66 -0.51 -12.38
CA LYS A 145 -11.78 0.60 -13.34
C LYS A 145 -13.17 0.65 -13.98
N ALA A 146 -13.75 -0.50 -14.36
CA ALA A 146 -15.11 -0.57 -14.89
C ALA A 146 -16.19 -0.13 -13.88
N ARG A 147 -15.91 -0.22 -12.57
CA ARG A 147 -16.74 0.31 -11.48
C ARG A 147 -16.52 1.80 -11.20
N GLY A 148 -15.57 2.45 -11.89
CA GLY A 148 -15.24 3.86 -11.72
C GLY A 148 -14.12 4.14 -10.73
N GLN A 149 -13.40 3.13 -10.24
CA GLN A 149 -12.24 3.36 -9.37
C GLN A 149 -11.10 4.00 -10.17
N GLU A 150 -10.56 5.10 -9.64
CA GLU A 150 -9.40 5.78 -10.19
C GLU A 150 -8.10 5.30 -9.52
N PHE A 151 -7.04 5.20 -10.33
CA PHE A 151 -5.72 4.76 -9.92
C PHE A 151 -4.66 5.80 -10.30
N LEU A 152 -3.55 5.79 -9.58
CA LEU A 152 -2.38 6.61 -9.89
C LEU A 152 -1.85 6.25 -11.28
N GLN A 153 -1.25 7.24 -11.93
CA GLN A 153 -0.64 7.09 -13.24
C GLN A 153 0.87 6.95 -13.09
N VAL A 154 1.46 6.08 -13.91
CA VAL A 154 2.91 5.85 -13.98
C VAL A 154 3.34 6.09 -15.42
N PRO A 155 4.44 6.82 -15.66
CA PRO A 155 4.91 7.10 -17.01
C PRO A 155 5.34 5.81 -17.72
N ASP A 156 5.11 5.74 -19.04
CA ASP A 156 5.44 4.55 -19.83
C ASP A 156 6.95 4.22 -19.81
N THR A 157 7.80 5.23 -19.60
CA THR A 157 9.25 5.08 -19.45
C THR A 157 9.65 4.15 -18.28
N TYR A 158 8.80 4.00 -17.26
CA TYR A 158 9.00 3.01 -16.20
C TYR A 158 9.05 1.59 -16.78
N TYR A 159 8.12 1.25 -17.67
CA TYR A 159 8.01 -0.09 -18.26
C TYR A 159 9.14 -0.38 -19.23
N ASP A 160 9.63 0.64 -19.96
CA ASP A 160 10.81 0.52 -20.80
C ASP A 160 12.05 0.12 -19.98
N ALA A 161 12.27 0.82 -18.86
CA ALA A 161 13.37 0.53 -17.94
C ALA A 161 13.20 -0.84 -17.28
N LEU A 162 11.98 -1.18 -16.87
CA LEU A 162 11.63 -2.45 -16.24
C LEU A 162 11.90 -3.64 -17.18
N ARG A 163 11.49 -3.56 -18.45
CA ARG A 163 11.75 -4.62 -19.45
C ARG A 163 13.25 -4.85 -19.64
N ALA A 164 14.04 -3.78 -19.66
CA ALA A 164 15.50 -3.90 -19.74
C ALA A 164 16.10 -4.60 -18.51
N LYS A 165 15.62 -4.26 -17.31
CA LYS A 165 16.05 -4.89 -16.05
C LYS A 165 15.64 -6.36 -15.94
N LEU A 166 14.37 -6.69 -16.19
CA LEU A 166 13.87 -8.07 -16.18
C LEU A 166 14.68 -8.97 -17.12
N LYS A 167 15.04 -8.45 -18.31
CA LYS A 167 15.89 -9.16 -19.27
C LYS A 167 17.32 -9.36 -18.75
N ALA A 168 17.90 -8.36 -18.10
CA ALA A 168 19.25 -8.45 -17.53
C ALA A 168 19.29 -9.46 -16.37
N ASP A 169 18.31 -9.41 -15.48
CA ASP A 169 18.24 -10.21 -14.25
C ASP A 169 17.62 -11.60 -14.50
N LYS A 170 17.14 -11.86 -15.73
CA LYS A 170 16.50 -13.12 -16.16
C LYS A 170 15.28 -13.49 -15.32
N ILE A 171 14.53 -12.47 -14.89
CA ILE A 171 13.31 -12.64 -14.13
C ILE A 171 12.15 -12.83 -15.09
N ASN A 172 11.35 -13.87 -14.85
CA ASN A 172 10.18 -14.19 -15.67
C ASN A 172 8.90 -13.81 -14.93
N ILE A 173 8.18 -12.84 -15.49
CA ILE A 173 6.83 -12.45 -15.06
C ILE A 173 5.81 -13.28 -15.84
N ILE A 174 4.81 -13.86 -15.16
CA ILE A 174 3.84 -14.72 -15.85
C ILE A 174 2.75 -13.91 -16.54
N GLU A 175 2.43 -12.74 -16.01
CA GLU A 175 1.48 -11.80 -16.61
C GLU A 175 2.09 -11.11 -17.84
N ASP A 176 1.22 -10.72 -18.77
CA ASP A 176 1.61 -9.97 -19.96
C ASP A 176 2.02 -8.53 -19.57
N LEU A 177 3.29 -8.21 -19.79
CA LEU A 177 3.86 -6.90 -19.47
C LEU A 177 3.16 -5.75 -20.20
N ASP A 178 2.62 -5.98 -21.40
CA ASP A 178 1.89 -4.95 -22.16
C ASP A 178 0.55 -4.64 -21.48
N ILE A 179 -0.12 -5.66 -20.95
CA ILE A 179 -1.35 -5.49 -20.17
C ILE A 179 -1.05 -4.80 -18.83
N LEU A 180 0.04 -5.18 -18.14
CA LEU A 180 0.45 -4.52 -16.90
C LEU A 180 0.75 -3.02 -17.14
N GLN A 181 1.39 -2.69 -18.26
CA GLN A 181 1.67 -1.33 -18.70
C GLN A 181 0.40 -0.54 -19.04
N GLU A 182 -0.56 -1.14 -19.72
CA GLU A 182 -1.86 -0.52 -20.00
C GLU A 182 -2.61 -0.22 -18.69
N LEU A 183 -2.57 -1.16 -17.75
CA LEU A 183 -3.27 -1.04 -16.48
C LEU A 183 -2.56 -0.15 -15.46
N LYS A 184 -1.30 0.22 -15.70
CA LYS A 184 -0.43 0.98 -14.79
C LYS A 184 -0.07 0.22 -13.52
N ILE A 185 0.07 -1.11 -13.63
CA ILE A 185 0.49 -2.00 -12.53
C ILE A 185 2.02 -2.01 -12.46
N LEU A 186 2.57 -1.80 -11.27
CA LEU A 186 4.00 -1.79 -11.00
C LEU A 186 4.48 -3.19 -10.59
N ILE A 187 5.75 -3.48 -10.88
CA ILE A 187 6.39 -4.78 -10.64
C ILE A 187 7.69 -4.58 -9.86
N ASP A 188 7.79 -5.23 -8.70
CA ASP A 188 9.09 -5.40 -8.04
C ASP A 188 9.40 -6.88 -7.85
N TYR A 189 10.68 -7.20 -7.74
CA TYR A 189 11.13 -8.57 -7.68
C TYR A 189 12.42 -8.72 -6.89
N ASP A 190 12.62 -9.95 -6.40
CA ASP A 190 13.86 -10.40 -5.81
C ASP A 190 14.28 -11.75 -6.44
N GLU A 191 15.26 -12.42 -5.84
CA GLU A 191 15.75 -13.71 -6.33
C GLU A 191 14.71 -14.85 -6.18
N ASN A 192 13.71 -14.68 -5.32
CA ASN A 192 12.74 -15.71 -4.95
C ASN A 192 11.41 -15.55 -5.68
N GLY A 193 11.04 -14.33 -6.05
CA GLY A 193 9.73 -14.03 -6.60
C GLY A 193 9.55 -12.58 -6.99
N TYR A 194 8.30 -12.20 -7.25
CA TYR A 194 7.92 -10.84 -7.59
C TYR A 194 6.55 -10.48 -7.00
N LEU A 195 6.26 -9.19 -6.97
CA LEU A 195 4.99 -8.65 -6.54
C LEU A 195 4.50 -7.64 -7.57
N LEU A 196 3.18 -7.59 -7.72
CA LEU A 196 2.45 -6.66 -8.54
C LEU A 196 1.65 -5.74 -7.64
N GLN A 197 1.72 -4.43 -7.86
CA GLN A 197 1.05 -3.46 -7.01
C GLN A 197 0.53 -2.26 -7.80
N ILE A 198 -0.55 -1.66 -7.32
CA ILE A 198 -1.10 -0.41 -7.87
C ILE A 198 -1.92 0.32 -6.80
N PHE A 199 -1.77 1.65 -6.77
CA PHE A 199 -2.46 2.49 -5.80
C PHE A 199 -3.65 3.20 -6.43
N THR A 200 -4.74 3.29 -5.68
CA THR A 200 -5.87 4.15 -6.04
C THR A 200 -5.47 5.62 -5.90
N LYS A 201 -6.27 6.52 -6.48
CA LYS A 201 -6.32 7.90 -5.97
C LYS A 201 -6.85 7.91 -4.53
N ASN A 202 -6.73 9.06 -3.86
CA ASN A 202 -7.27 9.25 -2.52
C ASN A 202 -8.78 8.96 -2.48
N MET A 203 -9.24 8.33 -1.39
CA MET A 203 -10.64 7.96 -1.21
C MET A 203 -11.53 9.13 -0.75
N GLN A 204 -10.93 10.30 -0.60
CA GLN A 204 -11.56 11.56 -0.24
C GLN A 204 -10.74 12.71 -0.83
N ASP A 205 -11.31 13.92 -0.83
CA ASP A 205 -10.64 15.11 -1.38
C ASP A 205 -9.34 15.46 -0.67
N ARG A 206 -9.26 15.18 0.64
CA ARG A 206 -8.01 15.33 1.39
C ARG A 206 -7.00 14.27 0.94
N PRO A 207 -5.72 14.62 0.73
CA PRO A 207 -4.67 13.68 0.34
C PRO A 207 -4.21 12.83 1.52
N THR A 208 -5.12 11.99 2.04
CA THR A 208 -4.90 11.17 3.23
C THR A 208 -5.00 9.69 2.92
N LEU A 209 -6.19 9.08 3.05
CA LEU A 209 -6.40 7.65 2.84
C LEU A 209 -6.49 7.32 1.34
N PHE A 210 -5.73 6.32 0.90
CA PHE A 210 -5.92 5.62 -0.38
C PHE A 210 -5.85 4.10 -0.17
N LEU A 211 -6.07 3.33 -1.23
CA LEU A 211 -6.03 1.87 -1.19
C LEU A 211 -4.95 1.35 -2.15
N GLU A 212 -4.43 0.17 -1.85
CA GLU A 212 -3.54 -0.57 -2.73
C GLU A 212 -4.18 -1.92 -3.09
N VAL A 213 -3.99 -2.34 -4.34
CA VAL A 213 -4.24 -3.72 -4.77
C VAL A 213 -2.89 -4.38 -5.02
N ILE A 214 -2.66 -5.52 -4.37
CA ILE A 214 -1.38 -6.23 -4.42
C ILE A 214 -1.57 -7.71 -4.76
N GLN A 215 -0.71 -8.25 -5.61
CA GLN A 215 -0.60 -9.69 -5.87
C GLN A 215 0.84 -10.12 -5.65
N ARG A 216 1.03 -11.24 -4.96
CA ARG A 216 2.35 -11.76 -4.59
C ARG A 216 2.61 -13.09 -5.28
N HIS A 217 3.76 -13.21 -5.92
CA HIS A 217 4.29 -14.45 -6.47
C HIS A 217 5.58 -14.81 -5.75
N ASN A 218 5.46 -15.61 -4.69
CA ASN A 218 6.59 -16.04 -3.85
C ASN A 218 7.48 -14.89 -3.32
N HIS A 219 6.87 -13.73 -3.05
CA HIS A 219 7.57 -12.54 -2.56
C HIS A 219 6.88 -11.94 -1.33
N ASN A 220 7.60 -11.93 -0.21
CA ASN A 220 7.07 -11.48 1.09
C ASN A 220 7.47 -10.05 1.49
N GLY A 221 8.38 -9.41 0.72
CA GLY A 221 8.82 -8.04 0.95
C GLY A 221 7.84 -6.97 0.47
N PHE A 222 8.25 -5.69 0.50
CA PHE A 222 7.38 -4.53 0.24
C PHE A 222 7.71 -3.78 -1.05
N GLY A 223 8.67 -4.28 -1.82
CA GLY A 223 8.96 -3.72 -3.12
C GLY A 223 9.84 -2.47 -3.07
N ALA A 224 11.02 -2.55 -2.42
CA ALA A 224 12.05 -1.51 -2.36
C ALA A 224 12.29 -0.81 -3.71
N GLY A 225 12.36 -1.59 -4.80
CA GLY A 225 12.61 -1.12 -6.15
C GLY A 225 11.42 -0.39 -6.77
N ASN A 226 10.19 -0.72 -6.36
CA ASN A 226 8.98 -0.03 -6.80
C ASN A 226 8.70 1.26 -6.05
N PHE A 227 9.18 1.40 -4.81
CA PHE A 227 8.88 2.57 -4.00
C PHE A 227 9.27 3.87 -4.71
N LYS A 228 10.37 3.91 -5.46
CA LYS A 228 10.71 5.11 -6.24
C LYS A 228 9.64 5.47 -7.27
N ALA A 229 9.17 4.51 -8.06
CA ALA A 229 8.14 4.76 -9.09
C ALA A 229 6.79 5.13 -8.47
N LEU A 230 6.41 4.49 -7.36
CA LEU A 230 5.24 4.86 -6.57
C LEU A 230 5.34 6.29 -6.04
N PHE A 231 6.51 6.66 -5.52
CA PHE A 231 6.73 7.99 -4.98
C PHE A 231 6.66 9.05 -6.06
N GLU A 232 7.31 8.82 -7.20
CA GLU A 232 7.24 9.73 -8.33
C GLU A 232 5.78 9.90 -8.81
N ALA A 233 4.96 8.84 -8.78
CA ALA A 233 3.53 8.92 -9.10
C ALA A 233 2.72 9.72 -8.05
N ILE A 234 2.96 9.50 -6.76
CA ILE A 234 2.30 10.27 -5.67
C ILE A 234 2.75 11.73 -5.68
N GLU A 235 4.04 11.97 -5.90
CA GLU A 235 4.69 13.28 -5.97
C GLU A 235 4.14 14.08 -7.16
N ALA A 236 3.92 13.44 -8.31
CA ALA A 236 3.26 14.07 -9.46
C ALA A 236 1.83 14.54 -9.12
N GLU A 237 1.06 13.75 -8.37
CA GLU A 237 -0.27 14.17 -7.89
C GLU A 237 -0.18 15.26 -6.81
N GLN A 238 0.83 15.22 -5.91
CA GLN A 238 1.09 16.26 -4.92
C GLN A 238 1.42 17.60 -5.59
N ALA A 239 2.19 17.57 -6.68
CA ALA A 239 2.48 18.75 -7.50
C ALA A 239 1.21 19.32 -8.13
N GLN A 240 0.31 18.47 -8.64
CA GLN A 240 -0.99 18.91 -9.19
C GLN A 240 -1.88 19.59 -8.12
N ARG A 241 -1.75 19.18 -6.85
CA ARG A 241 -2.43 19.83 -5.71
C ARG A 241 -1.75 21.12 -5.24
N GLY A 242 -0.54 21.42 -5.72
CA GLY A 242 0.24 22.60 -5.31
C GLY A 242 0.98 22.44 -3.97
N ASN A 243 1.20 21.20 -3.51
CA ASN A 243 1.75 20.90 -2.18
C ASN A 243 3.19 20.35 -2.21
N LEU A 244 3.85 20.36 -3.38
CA LEU A 244 5.20 19.84 -3.60
C LEU A 244 6.28 20.94 -3.57
#